data_AF-A0A7V5N4G6-F1
#
_entry.id   AF-A0A7V5N4G6-F1
#
_cell.length_a   1.000
_cell.length_b   1.000
_cell.length_c   1.000
_cell.angle_alpha   90.00
_cell.angle_beta   90.00
_cell.angle_gamma   90.00
#
_symmetry.space_group_name_H-M   'P 1'
#
loop_
_entity.id
_entity.type
_entity.pdbx_description
1 polymer ?
#
loop_
_entity_poly.entity_id
_entity_poly.type
_entity_poly.pdbx_seq_one_letter_code
_entity_poly.pdbx_strand_id
1 'polypeptide(L)'
;MKEENIISFLTNNFTPAVKTIADIFKSRWQIELFFKLIKQNLKIKSFPATISNAVLAQIWAAMCYYGLLTYIKYQTEFAHSITELSRTIKEILMEK
;
A
#
# COMPACT_ATOMS: atom_id res chain seq x y z
N MET A 1 18.54 -5.12 31.37
CA MET A 1 19.29 -4.14 30.58
C MET A 1 18.71 -4.17 29.18
N LYS A 2 18.05 -3.11 28.71
CA LYS A 2 17.48 -3.06 27.35
C LYS A 2 18.64 -2.85 26.38
N GLU A 3 18.89 -3.80 25.48
CA GLU A 3 19.79 -3.57 24.36
C GLU A 3 19.27 -2.39 23.54
N GLU A 4 20.03 -1.30 23.52
CA GLU A 4 19.77 -0.21 22.58
C GLU A 4 19.98 -0.75 21.18
N ASN A 5 18.88 -0.94 20.45
CA ASN A 5 18.93 -1.32 19.04
C ASN A 5 19.46 -0.14 18.23
N ILE A 6 20.76 -0.17 17.93
CA ILE A 6 21.40 0.80 17.05
C ILE A 6 20.94 0.52 15.62
N ILE A 7 20.23 1.47 15.00
CA ILE A 7 19.78 1.37 13.62
C ILE A 7 20.72 2.20 12.74
N SER A 8 21.45 1.52 11.86
CA SER A 8 22.40 2.13 10.93
C SER A 8 21.78 2.30 9.55
N PHE A 9 21.91 3.50 8.96
CA PHE A 9 21.41 3.83 7.62
C PHE A 9 22.57 4.21 6.70
N LEU A 10 22.50 3.78 5.43
CA LEU A 10 23.45 4.16 4.38
C LEU A 10 22.72 5.00 3.33
N THR A 11 23.24 6.19 3.01
CA THR A 11 22.69 7.08 1.99
C THR A 11 23.82 7.74 1.20
N ASN A 12 23.59 7.98 -0.09
CA ASN A 12 24.48 8.79 -0.94
C ASN A 12 24.13 10.29 -0.87
N ASN A 13 23.03 10.65 -0.21
CA ASN A 13 22.57 12.03 -0.07
C ASN A 13 22.78 12.50 1.37
N PHE A 14 23.77 13.37 1.57
CA PHE A 14 24.16 13.93 2.88
C PHE A 14 23.59 15.34 3.13
N THR A 15 22.82 15.88 2.18
CA THR A 15 22.20 17.20 2.27
C THR A 15 21.10 17.30 3.35
N PRO A 16 20.17 16.32 3.47
CA PRO A 16 19.12 16.39 4.47
C PRO A 16 19.60 15.95 5.87
N ALA A 17 18.89 16.40 6.91
CA ALA A 17 19.17 16.00 8.29
C ALA A 17 19.01 14.48 8.48
N VAL A 18 19.79 13.91 9.40
CA VAL A 18 19.77 12.46 9.73
C VAL A 18 18.36 11.97 10.06
N LYS A 19 17.57 12.77 10.79
CA LYS A 19 16.17 12.46 11.11
C LYS A 19 15.31 12.33 9.85
N THR A 20 15.46 13.24 8.89
CA THR A 20 14.75 13.20 7.61
C THR A 20 15.11 11.95 6.81
N ILE A 21 16.37 11.55 6.81
CA ILE A 21 16.82 10.30 6.17
C ILE A 21 16.12 9.10 6.84
N ALA A 22 16.14 9.03 8.17
CA ALA A 22 15.45 7.98 8.91
C ALA A 22 13.94 7.95 8.62
N ASP A 23 13.27 9.10 8.53
CA ASP A 23 11.85 9.20 8.20
C ASP A 23 11.55 8.75 6.76
N ILE A 24 12.44 9.01 5.80
CA ILE A 24 12.33 8.49 4.43
C ILE A 24 12.46 6.96 4.43
N PHE A 25 13.46 6.42 5.14
CA PHE A 25 13.63 4.97 5.27
C PHE A 25 12.42 4.31 5.96
N LYS A 26 11.83 4.97 6.96
CA LYS A 26 10.58 4.52 7.60
C LYS A 26 9.40 4.55 6.63
N SER A 27 9.31 5.58 5.80
CA SER A 27 8.26 5.72 4.78
C SER A 27 8.32 4.61 3.72
N ARG A 28 9.49 3.96 3.55
CA ARG A 28 9.65 2.80 2.66
C ARG A 28 8.69 1.65 3.01
N TRP A 29 8.30 1.47 4.27
CA TRP A 29 7.29 0.47 4.67
C TRP A 29 5.90 0.71 4.05
N GLN A 30 5.59 1.92 3.59
CA GLN A 30 4.32 2.18 2.89
C GLN A 30 4.22 1.34 1.60
N ILE A 31 5.36 1.00 0.96
CA ILE A 31 5.36 0.14 -0.23
C ILE A 31 4.90 -1.30 0.09
N GLU A 32 5.18 -1.79 1.29
CA GLU A 32 4.73 -3.13 1.72
C GLU A 32 3.22 -3.14 1.92
N LEU A 33 2.66 -2.08 2.50
CA LEU A 33 1.23 -1.90 2.64
C LEU A 33 0.52 -1.82 1.27
N PHE A 34 1.12 -1.10 0.32
CA PHE A 34 0.64 -1.06 -1.07
C PHE A 34 0.60 -2.46 -1.70
N PHE A 35 1.71 -3.21 -1.67
CA PHE A 35 1.76 -4.55 -2.24
C PHE A 35 0.87 -5.55 -1.50
N LYS A 36 0.71 -5.41 -0.17
CA LYS A 36 -0.21 -6.21 0.62
C LYS A 36 -1.65 -6.00 0.15
N LEU A 37 -2.07 -4.76 -0.07
CA LEU A 37 -3.41 -4.42 -0.55
C LEU A 37 -3.63 -4.93 -1.98
N ILE A 38 -2.65 -4.76 -2.87
CA ILE A 38 -2.68 -5.32 -4.24
C ILE A 38 -2.89 -6.83 -4.20
N LYS A 39 -2.08 -7.57 -3.44
CA LYS A 39 -2.20 -9.03 -3.33
C LYS A 39 -3.53 -9.47 -2.70
N GLN A 40 -4.10 -8.69 -1.78
CA GLN A 40 -5.42 -8.98 -1.20
C GLN A 40 -6.57 -8.79 -2.19
N ASN A 41 -6.47 -7.82 -3.09
CA ASN A 41 -7.50 -7.52 -4.09
C ASN A 41 -7.35 -8.36 -5.36
N LEU A 42 -6.13 -8.72 -5.74
CA LEU A 42 -5.84 -9.75 -6.72
C LEU A 42 -6.09 -11.13 -6.11
N LYS A 43 -7.36 -11.55 -6.06
CA LYS A 43 -7.66 -12.98 -5.90
C LYS A 43 -7.28 -13.70 -7.20
N ILE A 44 -5.98 -13.99 -7.35
CA ILE A 44 -5.46 -14.88 -8.40
C ILE A 44 -5.90 -16.30 -8.03
N LYS A 45 -7.21 -16.55 -8.08
CA LYS A 45 -7.76 -17.91 -8.07
C LYS A 45 -7.41 -18.47 -9.44
N SER A 46 -6.32 -19.24 -9.51
CA SER A 46 -5.90 -20.11 -10.62
C SER A 46 -6.80 -19.98 -11.85
N PHE A 47 -6.50 -19.03 -12.74
CA PHE A 47 -7.28 -18.90 -13.97
C PHE A 47 -6.99 -20.12 -14.85
N PRO A 48 -8.02 -20.81 -15.38
CA PRO A 48 -7.83 -21.78 -16.46
C PRO A 48 -7.44 -21.11 -17.81
N ALA A 49 -7.30 -19.77 -17.85
CA ALA A 49 -6.93 -19.01 -19.03
C ALA A 49 -5.68 -18.15 -18.75
N THR A 50 -4.52 -18.68 -19.11
CA THR A 50 -3.18 -18.07 -18.98
C THR A 50 -2.93 -17.02 -20.06
N ILE A 51 -3.68 -15.91 -20.08
CA ILE A 51 -3.39 -14.79 -20.99
C ILE A 51 -2.71 -13.69 -20.20
N SER A 52 -1.44 -13.42 -20.49
CA SER A 52 -0.62 -12.37 -19.85
C SER A 52 -1.35 -11.03 -19.73
N ASN A 53 -2.12 -10.67 -20.75
CA ASN A 53 -2.90 -9.42 -20.79
C ASN A 53 -4.00 -9.35 -19.72
N ALA A 54 -4.62 -10.47 -19.35
CA ALA A 54 -5.63 -10.49 -18.29
C ALA A 54 -5.01 -10.22 -16.91
N VAL A 55 -3.81 -10.75 -16.68
CA VAL A 55 -3.03 -10.49 -15.45
C VAL A 55 -2.62 -9.02 -15.38
N LEU A 56 -2.09 -8.48 -16.49
CA LEU A 56 -1.76 -7.05 -16.60
C LEU A 56 -2.98 -6.17 -16.33
N ALA A 57 -4.14 -6.47 -16.95
CA ALA A 57 -5.37 -5.73 -16.73
C ALA A 57 -5.81 -5.73 -15.26
N GLN A 58 -5.67 -6.86 -14.55
CA GLN A 58 -5.98 -6.94 -13.12
C GLN A 58 -5.02 -6.12 -12.26
N ILE A 59 -3.73 -6.08 -12.61
CA ILE A 59 -2.75 -5.23 -11.92
C ILE A 59 -3.10 -3.75 -12.12
N TRP A 60 -3.40 -3.34 -13.36
CA TRP A 60 -3.83 -1.97 -13.66
C TRP A 60 -5.11 -1.60 -12.89
N ALA A 61 -6.11 -2.49 -12.86
CA ALA A 61 -7.33 -2.27 -12.10
C ALA A 61 -7.06 -2.14 -10.58
N ALA A 62 -6.17 -2.98 -10.02
CA ALA A 62 -5.78 -2.90 -8.62
C ALA A 62 -5.05 -1.59 -8.29
N MET A 63 -4.20 -1.10 -9.20
CA MET A 63 -3.53 0.19 -9.06
C MET A 63 -4.54 1.36 -9.08
N CYS A 64 -5.49 1.36 -10.01
CA CYS A 64 -6.56 2.36 -10.06
C CYS A 64 -7.40 2.35 -8.78
N TYR A 65 -7.77 1.16 -8.28
CA TYR A 65 -8.52 1.00 -7.03
C TYR A 65 -7.76 1.59 -5.83
N TYR A 66 -6.46 1.32 -5.71
CA TYR A 66 -5.64 1.90 -4.64
C TYR A 66 -5.55 3.44 -4.74
N GLY A 67 -5.39 3.97 -5.95
CA GLY A 67 -5.37 5.42 -6.20
C GLY A 67 -6.68 6.08 -5.76
N LEU A 68 -7.82 5.49 -6.14
CA LEU A 68 -9.15 5.96 -5.72
C LEU A 68 -9.32 5.94 -4.20
N LEU A 69 -8.96 4.84 -3.53
CA LEU A 69 -9.04 4.75 -2.07
C LEU A 69 -8.18 5.82 -1.38
N THR A 70 -6.97 6.03 -1.89
CA THR A 70 -6.05 7.04 -1.35
C THR A 70 -6.61 8.44 -1.53
N TYR A 71 -7.19 8.73 -2.70
CA TYR A 71 -7.85 9.99 -2.99
C TYR A 71 -9.08 10.22 -2.09
N ILE A 72 -9.95 9.21 -1.93
CA ILE A 72 -11.12 9.30 -1.04
C ILE A 72 -10.67 9.56 0.40
N LYS A 73 -9.67 8.82 0.88
CA LYS A 73 -9.11 9.02 2.21
C LYS A 73 -8.58 10.44 2.40
N TYR A 74 -7.88 10.98 1.39
CA TYR A 74 -7.37 12.34 1.41
C TYR A 74 -8.50 13.38 1.48
N GLN A 75 -9.54 13.23 0.67
CA GLN A 75 -10.66 14.18 0.61
C GLN A 75 -11.57 14.15 1.85
N THR A 76 -11.70 12.99 2.49
CA THR A 76 -12.60 12.80 3.64
C THR A 76 -11.88 12.92 4.99
N GLU A 77 -10.57 13.20 4.97
CA GLU A 77 -9.69 13.19 6.15
C GLU A 77 -9.88 11.93 7.02
N PHE A 78 -10.09 10.79 6.35
CA PHE A 78 -10.49 9.56 7.02
C PHE A 78 -9.41 9.10 8.00
N ALA A 79 -9.74 9.09 9.30
CA ALA A 79 -8.80 8.82 10.38
C ALA A 79 -8.21 7.40 10.36
N HIS A 80 -8.95 6.46 9.77
CA HIS A 80 -8.63 5.04 9.78
C HIS A 80 -7.74 4.61 8.60
N SER A 81 -7.27 3.36 8.65
CA SER A 81 -6.37 2.81 7.63
C SER A 81 -7.06 2.67 6.26
N ILE A 82 -6.27 2.68 5.16
CA ILE A 82 -6.80 2.45 3.80
C ILE A 82 -7.47 1.07 3.69
N THR A 83 -6.99 0.09 4.46
CA THR A 83 -7.59 -1.25 4.54
C THR A 83 -8.98 -1.24 5.17
N GLU A 84 -9.21 -0.43 6.20
CA GLU A 84 -10.54 -0.27 6.80
C GLU A 84 -11.49 0.44 5.84
N LEU A 85 -11.02 1.52 5.18
CA LEU A 85 -11.80 2.20 4.15
C LEU A 85 -12.21 1.25 3.03
N SER A 86 -11.27 0.42 2.55
CA SER A 86 -11.55 -0.61 1.54
C SER A 86 -12.59 -1.62 2.01
N ARG A 87 -12.59 -2.00 3.29
CA ARG A 87 -13.59 -2.93 3.85
C ARG A 87 -14.96 -2.28 3.90
N THR A 88 -15.06 -1.06 4.42
CA THR A 88 -16.32 -0.31 4.51
C THR A 88 -16.94 -0.07 3.13
N ILE A 89 -16.15 0.37 2.14
CA ILE A 89 -16.64 0.55 0.77
C ILE A 89 -17.16 -0.77 0.20
N LYS A 90 -16.45 -1.87 0.45
CA LYS A 90 -16.88 -3.19 -0.02
C LYS A 90 -18.18 -3.65 0.66
N GLU A 91 -18.33 -3.42 1.96
CA GLU A 91 -19.56 -3.73 2.70
C GLU A 91 -20.74 -2.92 2.14
N ILE A 92 -20.59 -1.60 2.00
CA ILE A 92 -21.62 -0.71 1.43
C ILE A 92 -21.99 -1.11 -0.01
N LEU A 93 -21.01 -1.45 -0.84
CA LEU A 93 -21.24 -1.78 -2.25
C LEU A 93 -21.79 -3.19 -2.46
N MET A 94 -21.42 -4.15 -1.60
CA MET A 94 -21.83 -5.54 -1.70
C MET A 94 -23.03 -5.89 -0.81
N GLU A 95 -23.55 -4.95 -0.03
CA GLU A 95 -24.89 -5.06 0.58
C GLU A 95 -25.96 -5.07 -0.52
N LYS A 96 -26.36 -6.29 -0.89
CA LYS A 96 -27.62 -6.62 -1.54
C LYS A 96 -28.09 -8.00 -1.07
#